data_AF-A0A080ZP52-F1
#
_entry.id   AF-A0A080ZP52-F1
#
_cell.length_a   1.000
_cell.length_b   1.000
_cell.length_c   1.000
_cell.angle_alpha   90.00
_cell.angle_beta   90.00
_cell.angle_gamma   90.00
#
_symmetry.space_group_name_H-M   'P 1'
#
loop_
_entity.id
_entity.type
_entity.pdbx_description
1 polymer ?
#
loop_
_entity_poly.entity_id
_entity_poly.type
_entity_poly.pdbx_seq_one_letter_code
_entity_poly.pdbx_strand_id
1 'polypeptide(L)'
;MRAQRRANQPVDPVRYAEYYLLLEKIFGLYREYQEHYNAKLLKLKDGKIDEMAGDIKELISMNVELKDINTQQSSKIDTLTEMNTQQSLEIKAILGHTIDVKRDLKEMSAKFDMMFDFVASMARFALPMWNGSSVFKTQLDHLIKQKTLTYALTHLKVMFVVAFYRIEEDSTYLMVYICCTNFADVGARIRKLYKEHNTTPSDDLKMTMLQPEAICLITQEINYERANIHQLVFNNSEAVVYNNRRKSYSMVYDTIDPNVIFTKFGEMVDILLEQEFQGYQMRRSQVLEDDTYEVNEDIIRHIKDSDDKFFDQTTPLCREYIDQYTRRDKTTVNGYKPVAKIPHSKTHRSDIVLAVSNVMYPLHKINKILDADNGTNEVATMINTGVMSKRNMKSLFKTTKAAAEAEDVEFDEETQERFNEVNEDDLPDTDDEDFD
;
A
#
# COMPACT_ATOMS: atom_id res chain seq x y z
N MET A 1 -12.65 -133.15 -28.42
CA MET A 1 -11.93 -134.20 -29.16
C MET A 1 -12.75 -135.49 -29.08
N ARG A 2 -13.20 -136.06 -30.22
CA ARG A 2 -13.80 -137.40 -30.24
C ARG A 2 -12.79 -138.37 -30.84
N ALA A 3 -12.26 -139.27 -30.02
CA ALA A 3 -11.44 -140.38 -30.49
C ALA A 3 -12.36 -141.48 -31.06
N GLN A 4 -12.20 -141.80 -32.36
CA GLN A 4 -12.87 -142.94 -33.00
C GLN A 4 -12.25 -144.26 -32.52
N ARG A 5 -13.10 -145.16 -32.02
CA ARG A 5 -12.68 -146.47 -31.50
C ARG A 5 -12.51 -147.47 -32.64
N ARG A 6 -11.39 -148.20 -32.68
CA ARG A 6 -11.18 -149.31 -33.62
C ARG A 6 -11.88 -150.58 -33.10
N ALA A 7 -12.43 -151.38 -34.02
CA ALA A 7 -13.45 -152.41 -33.77
C ALA A 7 -13.10 -153.44 -32.67
N ASN A 8 -11.82 -153.71 -32.40
CA ASN A 8 -11.38 -154.72 -31.43
C ASN A 8 -10.42 -154.17 -30.35
N GLN A 9 -10.42 -152.86 -30.07
CA GLN A 9 -9.61 -152.34 -28.97
C GLN A 9 -10.33 -152.61 -27.63
N PRO A 10 -9.76 -153.45 -26.73
CA PRO A 10 -10.35 -153.69 -25.42
C PRO A 10 -10.37 -152.36 -24.66
N VAL A 11 -11.58 -151.96 -24.24
CA VAL A 11 -11.73 -150.84 -23.30
C VAL A 11 -11.36 -151.39 -21.95
N ASP A 12 -10.30 -150.84 -21.38
CA ASP A 12 -10.00 -150.99 -19.96
C ASP A 12 -10.95 -150.05 -19.20
N PRO A 13 -12.04 -150.57 -18.62
CA PRO A 13 -13.07 -149.74 -18.01
C PRO A 13 -12.55 -149.03 -16.75
N VAL A 14 -11.53 -149.61 -16.11
CA VAL A 14 -10.93 -149.09 -14.87
C VAL A 14 -10.18 -147.79 -15.16
N ARG A 15 -9.32 -147.79 -16.18
CA ARG A 15 -8.59 -146.57 -16.60
C ARG A 15 -9.52 -145.45 -17.08
N TYR A 16 -10.60 -145.78 -17.76
CA TYR A 16 -11.60 -144.77 -18.16
C TYR A 16 -12.34 -144.21 -16.95
N ALA A 17 -12.72 -145.04 -15.98
CA ALA A 17 -13.35 -144.59 -14.74
C ALA A 17 -12.40 -143.69 -13.91
N GLU A 18 -11.12 -144.04 -13.80
CA GLU A 18 -10.10 -143.23 -13.13
C GLU A 18 -9.89 -141.87 -13.82
N TYR A 19 -9.89 -141.84 -15.15
CA TYR A 19 -9.79 -140.58 -15.92
C TYR A 19 -11.03 -139.69 -15.71
N TYR A 20 -12.24 -140.25 -15.68
CA TYR A 20 -13.46 -139.49 -15.39
C TYR A 20 -13.52 -139.00 -13.94
N LEU A 21 -13.07 -139.79 -12.96
CA LEU A 21 -12.94 -139.35 -11.56
C LEU A 21 -11.89 -138.24 -11.39
N LEU A 22 -10.78 -138.31 -12.13
CA LEU A 22 -9.78 -137.24 -12.16
C LEU A 22 -10.36 -135.96 -12.77
N LEU A 23 -11.10 -136.07 -13.88
CA LEU A 23 -11.80 -134.93 -14.48
C LEU A 23 -12.80 -134.30 -13.51
N GLU A 24 -13.58 -135.11 -12.80
CA GLU A 24 -14.55 -134.63 -11.82
C GLU A 24 -13.85 -133.92 -10.64
N LYS A 25 -12.70 -134.44 -10.18
CA LYS A 25 -11.87 -133.80 -9.16
C LYS A 25 -11.25 -132.48 -9.65
N ILE A 26 -10.77 -132.43 -10.89
CA ILE A 26 -10.25 -131.20 -11.51
C ILE A 26 -11.37 -130.17 -11.68
N PHE A 27 -12.56 -130.59 -12.12
CA PHE A 27 -13.73 -129.72 -12.21
C PHE A 27 -14.16 -129.19 -10.83
N GLY A 28 -14.13 -130.02 -9.79
CA GLY A 28 -14.39 -129.62 -8.41
C GLY A 28 -13.39 -128.55 -7.92
N LEU A 29 -12.09 -128.80 -8.09
CA LEU A 29 -11.03 -127.85 -7.72
C LEU A 29 -11.11 -126.53 -8.51
N TYR A 30 -11.44 -126.60 -9.81
CA TYR A 30 -11.62 -125.40 -10.63
C TYR A 30 -12.83 -124.59 -10.16
N ARG A 31 -13.92 -125.26 -9.77
CA ARG A 31 -15.11 -124.60 -9.24
C ARG A 31 -14.85 -123.92 -7.90
N GLU A 32 -14.15 -124.59 -6.98
CA GLU A 32 -13.69 -123.97 -5.72
C GLU A 32 -12.76 -122.78 -5.98
N TYR A 33 -11.78 -122.92 -6.88
CA TYR A 33 -10.91 -121.81 -7.27
C TYR A 33 -11.72 -120.63 -7.83
N GLN A 34 -12.68 -120.90 -8.72
CA GLN A 34 -13.53 -119.88 -9.32
C GLN A 34 -14.40 -119.17 -8.28
N GLU A 35 -14.97 -119.90 -7.32
CA GLU A 35 -15.73 -119.32 -6.21
C GLU A 35 -14.85 -118.45 -5.31
N HIS A 36 -13.68 -118.94 -4.89
CA HIS A 36 -12.73 -118.17 -4.09
C HIS A 36 -12.17 -116.95 -4.83
N TYR A 37 -11.89 -117.08 -6.12
CA TYR A 37 -11.42 -115.98 -6.96
C TYR A 37 -12.50 -114.91 -7.10
N ASN A 38 -13.75 -115.30 -7.38
CA ASN A 38 -14.88 -114.38 -7.50
C ASN A 38 -15.15 -113.67 -6.16
N ALA A 39 -15.11 -114.39 -5.04
CA ALA A 39 -15.27 -113.80 -3.72
C ALA A 39 -14.15 -112.78 -3.40
N LYS A 40 -12.91 -113.10 -3.75
CA LYS A 40 -11.76 -112.19 -3.58
C LYS A 40 -11.88 -110.95 -4.49
N LEU A 41 -12.32 -111.14 -5.73
CA LEU A 41 -12.52 -110.06 -6.70
C LEU A 41 -13.65 -109.12 -6.26
N LEU A 42 -14.76 -109.66 -5.75
CA LEU A 42 -15.84 -108.87 -5.16
C LEU A 42 -15.34 -108.03 -4.00
N LYS A 43 -14.65 -108.64 -3.03
CA LYS A 43 -14.09 -107.92 -1.89
C LYS A 43 -13.13 -106.80 -2.29
N LEU A 44 -12.30 -107.02 -3.32
CA LEU A 44 -11.40 -105.98 -3.84
C LEU A 44 -12.17 -104.84 -4.52
N LYS A 45 -13.23 -105.16 -5.28
CA LYS A 45 -14.08 -104.16 -5.93
C LYS A 45 -14.85 -103.34 -4.92
N ASP A 46 -15.49 -103.99 -3.94
CA ASP A 46 -16.25 -103.32 -2.89
C ASP A 46 -15.33 -102.39 -2.08
N GLY A 47 -14.13 -102.86 -1.70
CA GLY A 47 -13.15 -102.02 -1.03
C GLY A 47 -12.72 -100.78 -1.85
N LYS A 48 -12.58 -100.93 -3.18
CA LYS A 48 -12.26 -99.77 -4.04
C LYS A 48 -13.46 -98.83 -4.21
N ILE A 49 -14.69 -99.36 -4.26
CA ILE A 49 -15.91 -98.56 -4.32
C ILE A 49 -16.05 -97.74 -3.03
N ASP A 50 -15.81 -98.34 -1.87
CA ASP A 50 -15.89 -97.65 -0.58
C ASP A 50 -14.83 -96.54 -0.47
N GLU A 51 -13.59 -96.80 -0.91
CA GLU A 51 -12.52 -95.79 -0.96
C GLU A 51 -12.91 -94.60 -1.84
N MET A 52 -13.35 -94.87 -3.08
CA MET A 52 -13.80 -93.81 -3.99
C MET A 52 -15.03 -93.06 -3.45
N ALA A 53 -15.95 -93.75 -2.76
CA ALA A 53 -17.09 -93.11 -2.13
C ALA A 53 -16.67 -92.18 -0.97
N GLY A 54 -15.60 -92.55 -0.26
CA GLY A 54 -14.93 -91.70 0.73
C GLY A 54 -14.38 -90.42 0.08
N ASP A 55 -13.54 -90.57 -0.95
CA ASP A 55 -12.93 -89.45 -1.68
C ASP A 55 -13.99 -88.51 -2.27
N ILE A 56 -15.08 -89.06 -2.82
CA ILE A 56 -16.19 -88.28 -3.38
C ILE A 56 -16.87 -87.45 -2.28
N LYS A 57 -17.10 -88.00 -1.09
CA LYS A 57 -17.68 -87.24 0.03
C LYS A 57 -16.78 -86.09 0.46
N GLU A 58 -15.47 -86.33 0.53
CA GLU A 58 -14.51 -85.29 0.90
C GLU A 58 -14.46 -84.17 -0.15
N LEU A 59 -14.44 -84.52 -1.45
CA LEU A 59 -14.52 -83.57 -2.56
C LEU A 59 -15.82 -82.75 -2.56
N ILE A 60 -16.94 -83.37 -2.19
CA ILE A 60 -18.22 -82.65 -2.04
C ILE A 60 -18.12 -81.66 -0.88
N SER A 61 -17.58 -82.07 0.27
CA SER A 61 -17.41 -81.19 1.44
C SER A 61 -16.54 -79.97 1.09
N MET A 62 -15.38 -80.18 0.46
CA MET A 62 -14.50 -79.09 0.03
C MET A 62 -15.16 -78.15 -0.97
N ASN A 63 -15.97 -78.68 -1.91
CA ASN A 63 -16.69 -77.84 -2.87
C ASN A 63 -17.74 -76.95 -2.20
N VAL A 64 -18.40 -77.43 -1.14
CA VAL A 64 -19.35 -76.61 -0.37
C VAL A 64 -18.61 -75.47 0.32
N GLU A 65 -17.49 -75.75 0.98
CA GLU A 65 -16.67 -74.71 1.64
C GLU A 65 -16.13 -73.68 0.64
N LEU A 66 -15.61 -74.13 -0.51
CA LEU A 66 -15.14 -73.23 -1.57
C LEU A 66 -16.27 -72.36 -2.11
N LYS A 67 -17.48 -72.90 -2.25
CA LYS A 67 -18.65 -72.14 -2.68
C LYS A 67 -19.02 -71.06 -1.66
N ASP A 68 -18.99 -71.38 -0.37
CA ASP A 68 -19.28 -70.40 0.69
C ASP A 68 -18.23 -69.29 0.73
N ILE A 69 -16.94 -69.64 0.61
CA ILE A 69 -15.84 -68.66 0.52
C ILE A 69 -16.04 -67.75 -0.70
N ASN A 70 -16.36 -68.31 -1.86
CA ASN A 70 -16.56 -67.52 -3.07
C ASN A 70 -17.75 -66.56 -2.95
N THR A 71 -18.82 -67.01 -2.29
CA THR A 71 -20.00 -66.16 -2.02
C THR A 71 -19.64 -65.00 -1.08
N GLN A 72 -18.85 -65.26 -0.04
CA GLN A 72 -18.34 -64.21 0.87
C GLN A 72 -17.35 -63.25 0.19
N GLN A 73 -16.52 -63.74 -0.73
CA GLN A 73 -15.60 -62.89 -1.49
C GLN A 73 -16.37 -61.99 -2.46
N SER A 74 -17.40 -62.52 -3.12
CA SER A 74 -18.24 -61.75 -4.04
C SER A 74 -18.93 -60.58 -3.32
N SER A 75 -19.50 -60.81 -2.13
CA SER A 75 -20.14 -59.73 -1.35
C SER A 75 -19.14 -58.66 -0.89
N LYS A 76 -17.91 -59.05 -0.52
CA LYS A 76 -16.83 -58.10 -0.19
C LYS A 76 -16.41 -57.27 -1.40
N ILE A 77 -16.35 -57.86 -2.59
CA ILE A 77 -16.04 -57.16 -3.84
C ILE A 77 -17.11 -56.11 -4.15
N ASP A 78 -18.39 -56.46 -3.99
CA ASP A 78 -19.50 -55.52 -4.22
C ASP A 78 -19.41 -54.32 -3.27
N THR A 79 -19.15 -54.57 -1.98
CA THR A 79 -19.00 -53.51 -0.98
C THR A 79 -17.79 -52.59 -1.30
N LEU A 80 -16.65 -53.17 -1.68
CA LEU A 80 -15.47 -52.40 -2.06
C LEU A 80 -15.71 -51.57 -3.33
N THR A 81 -16.49 -52.09 -4.27
CA THR A 81 -16.85 -51.39 -5.50
C THR A 81 -17.75 -50.18 -5.20
N GLU A 82 -18.72 -50.34 -4.31
CA GLU A 82 -19.59 -49.25 -3.88
C GLU A 82 -18.79 -48.15 -3.15
N MET A 83 -17.92 -48.53 -2.21
CA MET A 83 -17.04 -47.59 -1.51
C MET A 83 -16.11 -46.82 -2.47
N ASN A 84 -15.51 -47.50 -3.44
CA ASN A 84 -14.66 -46.83 -4.45
C ASN A 84 -15.46 -45.85 -5.31
N THR A 85 -16.71 -46.19 -5.63
CA THR A 85 -17.60 -45.31 -6.40
C THR A 85 -17.91 -44.04 -5.61
N GLN A 86 -18.23 -44.19 -4.32
CA GLN A 86 -18.47 -43.07 -3.42
C GLN A 86 -17.24 -42.18 -3.24
N GLN A 87 -16.07 -42.77 -3.00
CA GLN A 87 -14.81 -42.02 -2.91
C GLN A 87 -14.50 -41.26 -4.21
N SER A 88 -14.78 -41.85 -5.37
CA SER A 88 -14.60 -41.17 -6.66
C SER A 88 -15.52 -39.96 -6.82
N LEU A 89 -16.75 -40.00 -6.29
CA LEU A 89 -17.66 -38.86 -6.30
C LEU A 89 -17.18 -37.75 -5.37
N GLU A 90 -16.72 -38.09 -4.17
CA GLU A 90 -16.17 -37.13 -3.21
C GLU A 90 -14.91 -36.44 -3.74
N ILE A 91 -13.99 -37.19 -4.36
CA ILE A 91 -12.79 -36.62 -5.02
C ILE A 91 -13.20 -35.61 -6.10
N LYS A 92 -14.24 -35.92 -6.89
CA LYS A 92 -14.75 -35.03 -7.93
C LYS A 92 -15.32 -33.74 -7.34
N ALA A 93 -16.06 -33.82 -6.23
CA ALA A 93 -16.60 -32.65 -5.53
C ALA A 93 -15.48 -31.77 -4.94
N ILE A 94 -14.48 -32.37 -4.30
CA ILE A 94 -13.32 -31.66 -3.75
C ILE A 94 -12.51 -30.95 -4.85
N LEU A 95 -12.33 -31.61 -6.01
CA LEU A 95 -11.69 -31.01 -7.17
C LEU A 95 -12.46 -29.78 -7.67
N GLY A 96 -13.80 -29.85 -7.71
CA GLY A 96 -14.65 -28.71 -8.05
C GLY A 96 -14.41 -27.52 -7.11
N HIS A 97 -14.54 -27.74 -5.80
CA HIS A 97 -14.26 -26.70 -4.80
C HIS A 97 -12.85 -26.12 -4.89
N THR A 98 -11.84 -26.95 -5.17
CA THR A 98 -10.45 -26.49 -5.29
C THR A 98 -10.26 -25.57 -6.51
N ILE A 99 -10.96 -25.84 -7.61
CA ILE A 99 -10.96 -24.98 -8.81
C ILE A 99 -11.61 -23.64 -8.48
N ASP A 100 -12.75 -23.64 -7.78
CA ASP A 100 -13.45 -22.42 -7.39
C ASP A 100 -12.59 -21.55 -6.46
N VAL A 101 -12.01 -22.12 -5.41
CA VAL A 101 -11.09 -21.41 -4.49
C VAL A 101 -9.91 -20.80 -5.26
N LYS A 102 -9.33 -21.54 -6.21
CA LYS A 102 -8.21 -21.04 -7.02
C LYS A 102 -8.62 -19.86 -7.92
N ARG A 103 -9.85 -19.87 -8.44
CA ARG A 103 -10.41 -18.75 -9.20
C ARG A 103 -10.60 -17.54 -8.28
N ASP A 104 -11.23 -17.72 -7.13
CA ASP A 104 -11.53 -16.64 -6.19
C ASP A 104 -10.23 -15.99 -5.67
N LEU A 105 -9.19 -16.79 -5.41
CA LEU A 105 -7.87 -16.30 -5.01
C LEU A 105 -7.21 -15.45 -6.12
N LYS A 106 -7.38 -15.83 -7.38
CA LYS A 106 -6.89 -15.05 -8.54
C LYS A 106 -7.65 -13.72 -8.67
N GLU A 107 -8.96 -13.73 -8.50
CA GLU A 107 -9.78 -12.51 -8.52
C GLU A 107 -9.44 -11.57 -7.37
N MET A 108 -9.26 -12.12 -6.16
CA MET A 108 -8.82 -11.36 -5.00
C MET A 108 -7.43 -10.74 -5.20
N SER A 109 -6.48 -11.48 -5.79
CA SER A 109 -5.16 -10.95 -6.15
C SER A 109 -5.28 -9.76 -7.11
N ALA A 110 -6.12 -9.86 -8.14
CA ALA A 110 -6.33 -8.75 -9.08
C ALA A 110 -6.96 -7.52 -8.42
N LYS A 111 -7.91 -7.72 -7.49
CA LYS A 111 -8.49 -6.63 -6.69
C LYS A 111 -7.42 -5.96 -5.81
N PHE A 112 -6.54 -6.74 -5.17
CA PHE A 112 -5.42 -6.19 -4.39
C PHE A 112 -4.45 -5.37 -5.24
N ASP A 113 -4.14 -5.82 -6.46
CA ASP A 113 -3.26 -5.07 -7.36
C ASP A 113 -3.89 -3.73 -7.77
N MET A 114 -5.19 -3.70 -8.09
CA MET A 114 -5.90 -2.45 -8.39
C MET A 114 -5.92 -1.47 -7.20
N MET A 115 -6.18 -1.97 -5.99
CA MET A 115 -6.13 -1.13 -4.78
C MET A 115 -4.73 -0.57 -4.54
N PHE A 116 -3.69 -1.37 -4.77
CA PHE A 116 -2.31 -0.92 -4.66
C PHE A 116 -1.98 0.19 -5.65
N ASP A 117 -2.39 0.03 -6.92
CA ASP A 117 -2.17 1.05 -7.95
C ASP A 117 -2.89 2.36 -7.63
N PHE A 118 -4.12 2.28 -7.09
CA PHE A 118 -4.85 3.44 -6.60
C PHE A 118 -4.11 4.16 -5.47
N VAL A 119 -3.67 3.44 -4.44
CA VAL A 119 -2.94 4.00 -3.30
C VAL A 119 -1.60 4.60 -3.74
N ALA A 120 -0.86 3.90 -4.61
CA ALA A 120 0.38 4.42 -5.16
C ALA A 120 0.14 5.70 -5.98
N SER A 121 -0.96 5.77 -6.73
CA SER A 121 -1.36 6.98 -7.45
C SER A 121 -1.71 8.13 -6.49
N MET A 122 -2.45 7.85 -5.41
CA MET A 122 -2.80 8.83 -4.40
C MET A 122 -1.54 9.36 -3.67
N ALA A 123 -0.61 8.48 -3.29
CA ALA A 123 0.65 8.87 -2.66
C ALA A 123 1.52 9.74 -3.58
N ARG A 124 1.57 9.42 -4.88
CA ARG A 124 2.25 10.25 -5.91
C ARG A 124 1.64 11.63 -6.04
N PHE A 125 0.37 11.79 -5.70
CA PHE A 125 -0.30 13.09 -5.71
C PHE A 125 -0.09 13.85 -4.38
N ALA A 126 -0.26 13.18 -3.24
CA ALA A 126 -0.27 13.82 -1.93
C ALA A 126 1.12 14.18 -1.39
N LEU A 127 2.10 13.27 -1.49
CA LEU A 127 3.43 13.48 -0.88
C LEU A 127 4.18 14.68 -1.47
N PRO A 128 4.14 14.96 -2.79
CA PRO A 128 4.73 16.18 -3.33
C PRO A 128 4.09 17.46 -2.79
N MET A 129 2.85 17.41 -2.28
CA MET A 129 2.24 18.58 -1.65
C MET A 129 2.80 18.86 -0.25
N TRP A 130 3.58 17.95 0.33
CA TRP A 130 4.21 18.10 1.64
C TRP A 130 5.65 18.63 1.58
N ASN A 131 6.20 18.75 0.37
CA ASN A 131 7.53 19.31 0.11
C ASN A 131 7.40 20.73 -0.48
N GLY A 132 8.07 21.71 0.13
CA GLY A 132 8.02 23.10 -0.28
C GLY A 132 8.42 23.32 -1.72
N SER A 133 9.52 22.72 -2.17
CA SER A 133 10.03 22.93 -3.52
C SER A 133 9.00 22.55 -4.60
N SER A 134 8.31 21.43 -4.41
CA SER A 134 7.24 20.95 -5.29
C SER A 134 6.02 21.89 -5.28
N VAL A 135 5.62 22.38 -4.11
CA VAL A 135 4.51 23.34 -4.00
C VAL A 135 4.86 24.65 -4.71
N PHE A 136 6.05 25.22 -4.46
CA PHE A 136 6.50 26.45 -5.10
C PHE A 136 6.70 26.29 -6.61
N LYS A 137 7.21 25.14 -7.06
CA LYS A 137 7.35 24.83 -8.48
C LYS A 137 5.99 24.78 -9.17
N THR A 138 5.01 24.11 -8.56
CA THR A 138 3.63 24.06 -9.08
C THR A 138 3.03 25.46 -9.22
N GLN A 139 3.23 26.32 -8.22
CA GLN A 139 2.78 27.71 -8.27
C GLN A 139 3.47 28.51 -9.36
N LEU A 140 4.80 28.37 -9.48
CA LEU A 140 5.58 29.04 -10.50
C LEU A 140 5.13 28.60 -11.90
N ASP A 141 4.95 27.31 -12.14
CA ASP A 141 4.51 26.75 -13.42
C ASP A 141 3.11 27.23 -13.80
N HIS A 142 2.20 27.32 -12.81
CA HIS A 142 0.87 27.88 -13.04
C HIS A 142 0.94 29.37 -13.45
N LEU A 143 1.78 30.16 -12.79
CA LEU A 143 2.01 31.57 -13.15
C LEU A 143 2.66 31.71 -14.54
N ILE A 144 3.60 30.83 -14.89
CA ILE A 144 4.26 30.79 -16.20
C ILE A 144 3.24 30.48 -17.30
N LYS A 145 2.35 29.49 -17.10
CA LYS A 145 1.31 29.16 -18.09
C LYS A 145 0.46 30.36 -18.51
N GLN A 146 0.28 31.34 -17.61
CA GLN A 146 -0.55 32.51 -17.84
C GLN A 146 0.24 33.74 -18.32
N LYS A 147 1.56 33.82 -18.06
CA LYS A 147 2.39 35.03 -18.21
C LYS A 147 3.83 34.68 -18.60
N THR A 148 4.79 35.53 -18.25
CA THR A 148 6.23 35.32 -18.52
C THR A 148 6.93 34.77 -17.28
N LEU A 149 8.07 34.10 -17.46
CA LEU A 149 8.90 33.64 -16.34
C LEU A 149 9.29 34.79 -15.40
N THR A 150 9.67 35.94 -15.95
CA THR A 150 10.00 37.14 -15.16
C THR A 150 8.82 37.63 -14.33
N TYR A 151 7.61 37.58 -14.89
CA TYR A 151 6.39 37.88 -14.13
C TYR A 151 6.21 36.86 -13.01
N ALA A 152 6.25 35.57 -13.32
CA ALA A 152 6.04 34.50 -12.36
C ALA A 152 7.01 34.58 -11.17
N LEU A 153 8.31 34.78 -11.43
CA LEU A 153 9.33 34.92 -10.40
C LEU A 153 9.12 36.14 -9.50
N THR A 154 8.69 37.27 -10.07
CA THR A 154 8.41 38.48 -9.28
C THR A 154 7.07 38.41 -8.54
N HIS A 155 6.22 37.44 -8.86
CA HIS A 155 4.94 37.18 -8.19
C HIS A 155 4.98 36.03 -7.18
N LEU A 156 6.13 35.34 -7.04
CA LEU A 156 6.40 34.54 -5.85
C LEU A 156 6.38 35.45 -4.62
N LYS A 157 5.85 34.93 -3.51
CA LYS A 157 5.73 35.69 -2.26
C LYS A 157 6.91 35.37 -1.34
N VAL A 158 7.29 36.38 -0.58
CA VAL A 158 8.34 36.32 0.43
C VAL A 158 7.81 36.91 1.73
N MET A 159 8.16 36.26 2.83
CA MET A 159 7.97 36.76 4.18
C MET A 159 9.26 37.43 4.67
N PHE A 160 9.13 38.63 5.21
CA PHE A 160 10.26 39.38 5.77
C PHE A 160 9.80 40.32 6.88
N VAL A 161 10.73 40.68 7.76
CA VAL A 161 10.46 41.54 8.91
C VAL A 161 11.18 42.87 8.73
N VAL A 162 10.49 43.96 9.07
CA VAL A 162 11.07 45.30 9.10
C VAL A 162 10.84 45.88 10.48
N ALA A 163 11.91 46.29 11.14
CA ALA A 163 11.82 46.96 12.43
C ALA A 163 12.25 48.43 12.35
N PHE A 164 11.64 49.25 13.19
CA PHE A 164 11.96 50.66 13.38
C PHE A 164 12.16 50.89 14.87
N TYR A 165 13.17 51.65 15.25
CA TYR A 165 13.36 52.03 16.64
C TYR A 165 13.56 53.53 16.80
N ARG A 166 13.26 54.04 17.99
CA ARG A 166 13.50 55.43 18.39
C ARG A 166 13.82 55.48 19.87
N ILE A 167 14.88 56.21 20.20
CA ILE A 167 15.28 56.45 21.58
C ILE A 167 14.55 57.71 22.07
N GLU A 168 13.89 57.58 23.22
CA GLU A 168 13.35 58.67 24.03
C GLU A 168 14.21 58.82 25.30
N GLU A 169 13.90 59.80 26.16
CA GLU A 169 14.77 60.23 27.28
C GLU A 169 15.35 59.06 28.11
N ASP A 170 14.51 58.09 28.49
CA ASP A 170 14.90 56.94 29.32
C ASP A 170 14.52 55.57 28.71
N SER A 171 13.98 55.54 27.50
CA SER A 171 13.45 54.31 26.89
C SER A 171 13.67 54.24 25.40
N THR A 172 13.65 53.03 24.84
CA THR A 172 13.66 52.82 23.40
C THR A 172 12.38 52.16 22.95
N TYR A 173 11.71 52.82 22.01
CA TYR A 173 10.52 52.31 21.35
C TYR A 173 10.91 51.50 20.11
N LEU A 174 10.47 50.26 20.02
CA LEU A 174 10.65 49.37 18.88
C LEU A 174 9.30 49.08 18.23
N MET A 175 9.24 49.20 16.91
CA MET A 175 8.07 48.85 16.11
C MET A 175 8.47 47.83 15.03
N VAL A 176 7.82 46.66 15.05
CA VAL A 176 8.12 45.53 14.18
C VAL A 176 6.95 45.28 13.23
N TYR A 177 7.27 45.15 11.94
CA TYR A 177 6.34 44.83 10.87
C TYR A 177 6.70 43.49 10.25
N ILE A 178 5.76 42.55 10.30
CA ILE A 178 5.89 41.26 9.63
C ILE A 178 5.17 41.36 8.29
N CYS A 179 5.94 41.35 7.21
CA CYS A 179 5.49 41.63 5.86
C CYS A 179 5.44 40.34 5.04
N CYS A 180 4.33 40.14 4.33
CA CYS A 180 4.18 39.05 3.37
C CYS A 180 3.67 39.65 2.07
N THR A 181 4.47 39.57 1.01
CA THR A 181 4.18 40.25 -0.25
C THR A 181 4.92 39.59 -1.40
N ASN A 182 4.49 39.87 -2.63
CA ASN A 182 5.18 39.45 -3.84
C ASN A 182 6.57 40.11 -3.91
N PHE A 183 7.56 39.43 -4.48
CA PHE A 183 8.90 40.02 -4.69
C PHE A 183 8.85 41.37 -5.43
N ALA A 184 7.94 41.54 -6.39
CA ALA A 184 7.70 42.79 -7.12
C ALA A 184 7.40 43.98 -6.18
N ASP A 185 6.73 43.72 -5.05
CA ASP A 185 6.18 44.73 -4.16
C ASP A 185 7.07 45.04 -2.95
N VAL A 186 8.11 44.23 -2.70
CA VAL A 186 9.04 44.37 -1.55
C VAL A 186 9.57 45.81 -1.45
N GLY A 187 10.09 46.34 -2.56
CA GLY A 187 10.62 47.70 -2.57
C GLY A 187 9.58 48.79 -2.30
N ALA A 188 8.37 48.62 -2.83
CA ALA A 188 7.28 49.56 -2.58
C ALA A 188 6.84 49.50 -1.11
N ARG A 189 6.78 48.30 -0.53
CA ARG A 189 6.45 48.06 0.88
C ARG A 189 7.46 48.71 1.82
N ILE A 190 8.76 48.46 1.64
CA ILE A 190 9.83 49.04 2.46
C ILE A 190 9.80 50.58 2.38
N ARG A 191 9.65 51.15 1.18
CA ARG A 191 9.54 52.61 1.00
C ARG A 191 8.31 53.19 1.68
N LYS A 192 7.18 52.49 1.63
CA LYS A 192 5.94 52.93 2.29
C LYS A 192 6.12 52.98 3.80
N LEU A 193 6.64 51.90 4.40
CA LEU A 193 6.89 51.84 5.84
C LEU A 193 7.91 52.89 6.28
N TYR A 194 9.00 53.07 5.53
CA TYR A 194 10.00 54.08 5.84
C TYR A 194 9.40 55.50 5.83
N LYS A 195 8.59 55.83 4.82
CA LYS A 195 7.90 57.13 4.75
C LYS A 195 6.98 57.33 5.94
N GLU A 196 6.20 56.31 6.32
CA GLU A 196 5.25 56.40 7.44
C GLU A 196 5.92 56.83 8.76
N HIS A 197 7.19 56.47 8.97
CA HIS A 197 7.94 56.80 10.19
C HIS A 197 8.95 57.94 10.06
N ASN A 198 9.18 58.47 8.85
CA ASN A 198 10.22 59.47 8.60
C ASN A 198 9.74 60.72 7.83
N THR A 199 8.44 60.81 7.50
CA THR A 199 7.85 62.00 6.86
C THR A 199 7.02 62.88 7.80
N THR A 200 7.04 62.59 9.09
CA THR A 200 6.40 63.40 10.14
C THR A 200 7.09 64.77 10.29
N PRO A 201 6.35 65.86 10.59
CA PRO A 201 6.91 67.22 10.65
C PRO A 201 7.88 67.48 11.81
N SER A 202 7.78 66.70 12.89
CA SER A 202 8.67 66.79 14.05
C SER A 202 9.80 65.78 13.92
N ASP A 203 11.04 66.27 14.00
CA ASP A 203 12.25 65.43 13.99
C ASP A 203 12.27 64.46 15.18
N ASP A 204 11.62 64.81 16.30
CA ASP A 204 11.56 64.03 17.54
C ASP A 204 10.68 62.76 17.44
N LEU A 205 9.90 62.64 16.36
CA LEU A 205 9.06 61.46 16.08
C LEU A 205 9.65 60.54 15.02
N LYS A 206 10.82 60.85 14.46
CA LYS A 206 11.46 60.02 13.43
C LYS A 206 11.98 58.73 14.02
N MET A 207 11.75 57.62 13.32
CA MET A 207 12.26 56.31 13.71
C MET A 207 13.36 55.82 12.76
N THR A 208 14.41 55.26 13.32
CA THR A 208 15.51 54.62 12.60
C THR A 208 15.08 53.21 12.17
N MET A 209 15.15 52.92 10.87
CA MET A 209 14.84 51.59 10.35
C MET A 209 16.04 50.65 10.55
N LEU A 210 15.82 49.46 11.09
CA LEU A 210 16.80 48.37 11.12
C LEU A 210 16.87 47.68 9.75
N GLN A 211 17.89 46.84 9.53
CA GLN A 211 17.99 46.04 8.31
C GLN A 211 16.75 45.13 8.22
N PRO A 212 15.98 45.19 7.11
CA PRO A 212 14.94 44.20 6.86
C PRO A 212 15.52 42.81 6.75
N GLU A 213 14.86 41.84 7.37
CA GLU A 213 15.31 40.45 7.42
C GLU A 213 14.35 39.52 6.68
N ALA A 214 14.87 38.73 5.74
CA ALA A 214 14.10 37.69 5.07
C ALA A 214 13.88 36.52 6.02
N ILE A 215 12.64 36.02 6.07
CA ILE A 215 12.30 34.82 6.85
C ILE A 215 12.28 33.62 5.92
N CYS A 216 11.36 33.57 4.96
CA CYS A 216 11.26 32.46 4.03
C CYS A 216 10.43 32.83 2.78
N LEU A 217 10.46 31.96 1.76
CA LEU A 217 9.47 31.97 0.69
C LEU A 217 8.10 31.56 1.24
N ILE A 218 7.01 32.09 0.69
CA ILE A 218 5.65 31.71 1.14
C ILE A 218 4.68 31.44 0.00
N THR A 219 3.88 30.40 0.14
CA THR A 219 3.04 29.81 -0.92
C THR A 219 1.68 30.50 -1.10
N GLN A 220 1.45 31.69 -0.55
CA GLN A 220 0.13 32.36 -0.42
C GLN A 220 -0.72 31.94 0.78
N GLU A 221 -0.61 30.71 1.28
CA GLU A 221 -1.30 30.24 2.50
C GLU A 221 -0.50 30.67 3.73
N ILE A 222 -0.86 31.80 4.34
CA ILE A 222 -0.52 32.04 5.74
C ILE A 222 -1.72 31.59 6.54
N ASN A 223 -1.72 30.34 6.96
CA ASN A 223 -2.73 29.84 7.91
C ASN A 223 -2.40 30.28 9.35
N TYR A 224 -1.23 30.88 9.55
CA TYR A 224 -0.88 31.53 10.81
C TYR A 224 -1.68 32.81 11.00
N GLU A 225 -2.73 32.72 11.81
CA GLU A 225 -3.41 33.89 12.33
C GLU A 225 -2.41 34.78 13.08
N ARG A 226 -2.58 36.09 12.95
CA ARG A 226 -1.73 37.10 13.63
C ARG A 226 -1.64 36.89 15.15
N ALA A 227 -2.66 36.24 15.73
CA ALA A 227 -2.72 35.85 17.13
C ALA A 227 -1.63 34.82 17.49
N ASN A 228 -1.33 33.87 16.61
CA ASN A 228 -0.34 32.83 16.87
C ASN A 228 1.09 33.35 16.72
N ILE A 229 1.36 34.22 15.73
CA ILE A 229 2.65 34.93 15.65
C ILE A 229 2.88 35.76 16.91
N HIS A 230 1.81 36.39 17.44
CA HIS A 230 1.91 37.15 18.67
C HIS A 230 2.30 36.27 19.86
N GLN A 231 1.66 35.11 20.02
CA GLN A 231 1.98 34.15 21.08
C GLN A 231 3.40 33.57 20.90
N LEU A 232 3.78 33.12 19.71
CA LEU A 232 5.07 32.48 19.45
C LEU A 232 6.26 33.42 19.69
N VAL A 233 6.21 34.64 19.16
CA VAL A 233 7.37 35.55 19.16
C VAL A 233 7.42 36.41 20.42
N PHE A 234 6.27 36.72 21.02
CA PHE A 234 6.15 37.72 22.09
C PHE A 234 5.63 37.16 23.41
N ASN A 235 5.60 35.83 23.56
CA ASN A 235 5.14 35.05 24.71
C ASN A 235 5.12 35.83 26.05
N ASN A 236 3.91 36.11 26.55
CA ASN A 236 3.63 36.75 27.85
C ASN A 236 4.34 38.08 28.14
N SER A 237 4.90 38.75 27.14
CA SER A 237 5.49 40.08 27.34
C SER A 237 4.37 41.11 27.40
N GLU A 238 3.99 41.53 28.61
CA GLU A 238 2.99 42.59 28.87
C GLU A 238 3.35 43.92 28.15
N ALA A 239 4.61 44.08 27.72
CA ALA A 239 5.14 45.25 27.04
C ALA A 239 4.88 45.29 25.52
N VAL A 240 4.28 44.25 24.92
CA VAL A 240 4.05 44.19 23.45
C VAL A 240 2.61 44.55 23.10
N VAL A 241 2.44 45.67 22.38
CA VAL A 241 1.15 46.16 21.92
C VAL A 241 1.01 45.95 20.41
N TYR A 242 0.01 45.21 19.98
CA TYR A 242 -0.31 45.07 18.57
C TYR A 242 -1.23 46.21 18.08
N ASN A 243 -0.78 46.93 17.05
CA ASN A 243 -1.52 48.00 16.41
C ASN A 243 -2.29 47.49 15.19
N ASN A 244 -3.60 47.30 15.33
CA ASN A 244 -4.48 46.82 14.25
C ASN A 244 -4.47 47.71 12.99
N ARG A 245 -4.36 49.04 13.15
CA ARG A 245 -4.39 50.00 12.04
C ARG A 245 -3.12 49.91 11.20
N ARG A 246 -1.97 49.76 11.86
CA ARG A 246 -0.65 49.67 11.22
C ARG A 246 -0.23 48.23 10.89
N LYS A 247 -0.90 47.24 11.48
CA LYS A 247 -0.52 45.83 11.45
C LYS A 247 0.94 45.64 11.90
N SER A 248 1.26 46.22 13.04
CA SER A 248 2.62 46.25 13.61
C SER A 248 2.59 45.88 15.09
N TYR A 249 3.70 45.37 15.58
CA TYR A 249 3.94 45.12 17.00
C TYR A 249 4.80 46.25 17.55
N SER A 250 4.42 46.80 18.69
CA SER A 250 5.10 47.91 19.33
C SER A 250 5.58 47.50 20.72
N MET A 251 6.82 47.82 21.06
CA MET A 251 7.46 47.48 22.32
C MET A 251 8.17 48.71 22.87
N VAL A 252 8.18 48.83 24.19
CA VAL A 252 8.97 49.82 24.93
C VAL A 252 9.99 49.06 25.75
N TYR A 253 11.25 49.43 25.65
CA TYR A 253 12.33 48.88 26.46
C TYR A 253 12.92 49.98 27.34
N ASP A 254 13.13 49.68 28.62
CA ASP A 254 13.77 50.59 29.60
C ASP A 254 15.29 50.62 29.41
N THR A 255 15.73 50.95 28.20
CA THR A 255 17.12 51.10 27.81
C THR A 255 17.24 52.13 26.70
N ILE A 256 18.34 52.86 26.69
CA ILE A 256 18.71 53.78 25.60
C ILE A 256 19.81 53.20 24.70
N ASP A 257 20.32 51.99 25.01
CA ASP A 257 21.37 51.33 24.22
C ASP A 257 20.77 50.68 22.96
N PRO A 258 21.09 51.18 21.74
CA PRO A 258 20.60 50.58 20.49
C PRO A 258 21.02 49.12 20.29
N ASN A 259 22.13 48.67 20.91
CA ASN A 259 22.61 47.30 20.72
C ASN A 259 21.71 46.27 21.40
N VAL A 260 21.08 46.65 22.52
CA VAL A 260 20.08 45.80 23.19
C VAL A 260 18.90 45.57 22.26
N ILE A 261 18.45 46.61 21.56
CA ILE A 261 17.35 46.53 20.59
C ILE A 261 17.72 45.69 19.38
N PHE A 262 18.95 45.84 18.88
CA PHE A 262 19.43 44.99 17.79
C PHE A 262 19.46 43.51 18.18
N THR A 263 19.92 43.21 19.41
CA THR A 263 19.94 41.84 19.95
C THR A 263 18.51 41.29 20.07
N LYS A 264 17.58 42.07 20.63
CA LYS A 264 16.17 41.68 20.76
C LYS A 264 15.50 41.45 19.41
N PHE A 265 15.80 42.28 18.42
CA PHE A 265 15.31 42.08 17.07
C PHE A 265 15.89 40.82 16.42
N GLY A 266 17.19 40.55 16.62
CA GLY A 266 17.84 39.30 16.18
C GLY A 266 17.17 38.06 16.77
N GLU A 267 16.97 38.03 18.09
CA GLU A 267 16.27 36.93 18.78
C GLU A 267 14.87 36.68 18.19
N MET A 268 14.11 37.73 17.88
CA MET A 268 12.79 37.59 17.24
C MET A 268 12.89 37.00 15.83
N VAL A 269 13.89 37.40 15.05
CA VAL A 269 14.12 36.88 13.70
C VAL A 269 14.54 35.42 13.76
N ASP A 270 15.40 35.04 14.70
CA ASP A 270 15.83 33.65 14.89
C ASP A 270 14.64 32.76 15.25
N ILE A 271 13.77 33.18 16.18
CA ILE A 271 12.52 32.45 16.50
C ILE A 271 11.66 32.27 15.26
N LEU A 272 11.48 33.33 14.46
CA LEU A 272 10.68 33.28 13.24
C LEU A 272 11.29 32.31 12.20
N LEU A 273 12.62 32.26 12.05
CA LEU A 273 13.29 31.37 11.10
C LEU A 273 13.06 29.88 11.43
N GLU A 274 12.83 29.55 12.69
CA GLU A 274 12.57 28.17 13.15
C GLU A 274 11.10 27.73 13.01
N GLN A 275 10.18 28.62 12.61
CA GLN A 275 8.74 28.30 12.53
C GLN A 275 8.29 27.79 11.15
N GLU A 276 7.36 26.84 11.17
CA GLU A 276 6.65 26.35 9.99
C GLU A 276 5.47 27.28 9.62
N PHE A 277 5.66 28.18 8.65
CA PHE A 277 4.60 29.12 8.22
C PHE A 277 3.71 28.60 7.10
N GLN A 278 4.04 27.48 6.46
CA GLN A 278 3.31 27.01 5.29
C GLN A 278 2.14 26.12 5.68
N GLY A 279 1.00 26.31 5.02
CA GLY A 279 -0.18 25.47 5.25
C GLY A 279 0.06 23.98 5.03
N TYR A 280 0.97 23.60 4.12
CA TYR A 280 1.32 22.19 3.91
C TYR A 280 2.16 21.58 5.04
N GLN A 281 3.05 22.37 5.65
CA GLN A 281 3.84 21.94 6.80
C GLN A 281 2.92 21.69 7.99
N MET A 282 1.94 22.59 8.22
CA MET A 282 0.94 22.42 9.26
C MET A 282 0.09 21.17 9.07
N ARG A 283 -0.41 20.91 7.85
CA ARG A 283 -1.19 19.69 7.57
C ARG A 283 -0.35 18.43 7.83
N ARG A 284 0.93 18.43 7.46
CA ARG A 284 1.87 17.35 7.76
C ARG A 284 2.01 17.17 9.28
N SER A 285 2.23 18.25 10.03
CA SER A 285 2.39 18.20 11.49
C SER A 285 1.12 17.74 12.21
N GLN A 286 -0.07 18.17 11.76
CA GLN A 286 -1.36 17.68 12.28
C GLN A 286 -1.56 16.19 12.05
N VAL A 287 -1.20 15.67 10.87
CA VAL A 287 -1.27 14.23 10.57
C VAL A 287 -0.31 13.41 11.45
N LEU A 288 0.78 14.02 11.92
CA LEU A 288 1.74 13.36 12.83
C LEU A 288 1.29 13.39 14.29
N GLU A 289 0.54 14.42 14.69
CA GLU A 289 -0.05 14.53 16.03
C GLU A 289 -1.31 13.66 16.18
N ASP A 290 -1.94 13.31 15.05
CA ASP A 290 -3.09 12.42 15.01
C ASP A 290 -2.66 10.96 15.09
N ASP A 291 -2.71 10.39 16.31
CA ASP A 291 -2.37 8.98 16.61
C ASP A 291 -3.24 7.96 15.85
N THR A 292 -4.25 8.38 15.09
CA THR A 292 -5.07 7.47 14.27
C THR A 292 -4.32 6.87 13.08
N TYR A 293 -3.20 7.48 12.65
CA TYR A 293 -2.44 7.02 11.49
C TYR A 293 -0.99 6.62 11.84
N GLU A 294 -0.66 5.33 11.68
CA GLU A 294 0.75 4.88 11.69
C GLU A 294 1.46 5.36 10.41
N VAL A 295 2.07 6.54 10.46
CA VAL A 295 2.91 7.03 9.36
C VAL A 295 4.35 6.55 9.53
N ASN A 296 4.95 6.08 8.43
CA ASN A 296 6.33 5.63 8.43
C ASN A 296 7.29 6.81 8.73
N GLU A 297 8.03 6.72 9.84
CA GLU A 297 8.97 7.77 10.27
C GLU A 297 10.05 8.11 9.25
N ASP A 298 10.51 7.14 8.45
CA ASP A 298 11.54 7.40 7.44
C ASP A 298 11.01 8.24 6.28
N ILE A 299 9.73 8.08 5.91
CA ILE A 299 9.05 8.94 4.93
C ILE A 299 8.97 10.37 5.47
N ILE A 300 8.58 10.51 6.74
CA ILE A 300 8.44 11.82 7.38
C ILE A 300 9.78 12.53 7.51
N ARG A 301 10.81 11.82 7.95
CA ARG A 301 12.18 12.33 8.03
C ARG A 301 12.67 12.79 6.66
N HIS A 302 12.47 11.96 5.63
CA HIS A 302 12.86 12.31 4.27
C HIS A 302 12.17 13.59 3.76
N ILE A 303 10.88 13.74 4.02
CA ILE A 303 10.11 14.93 3.60
C ILE A 303 10.60 16.17 4.36
N LYS A 304 10.80 16.09 5.69
CA LYS A 304 11.33 17.20 6.50
C LYS A 304 12.72 17.61 6.04
N ASP A 305 13.64 16.66 5.90
CA ASP A 305 15.01 16.93 5.45
C ASP A 305 15.06 17.59 4.07
N SER A 306 14.15 17.18 3.16
CA SER A 306 14.06 17.76 1.82
C SER A 306 13.53 19.20 1.85
N ASP A 307 12.51 19.45 2.68
CA ASP A 307 11.90 20.77 2.89
C ASP A 307 12.90 21.74 3.55
N ASP A 308 13.61 21.31 4.59
CA ASP A 308 14.64 22.08 5.29
C ASP A 308 15.77 22.47 4.33
N LYS A 309 16.28 21.50 3.56
CA LYS A 309 17.32 21.73 2.54
C LYS A 309 16.87 22.73 1.48
N PHE A 310 15.58 22.76 1.13
CA PHE A 310 15.04 23.74 0.18
C PHE A 310 15.02 25.15 0.78
N PHE A 311 14.58 25.33 2.04
CA PHE A 311 14.58 26.63 2.68
C PHE A 311 16.00 27.15 3.00
N ASP A 312 16.91 26.27 3.39
CA ASP A 312 18.33 26.61 3.59
C ASP A 312 18.98 27.20 2.33
N GLN A 313 18.56 26.74 1.14
CA GLN A 313 19.07 27.26 -0.12
C GLN A 313 18.37 28.54 -0.57
N THR A 314 17.08 28.72 -0.27
CA THR A 314 16.28 29.83 -0.79
C THR A 314 16.23 31.05 0.13
N THR A 315 16.27 30.87 1.45
CA THR A 315 16.25 31.98 2.42
C THR A 315 17.41 32.97 2.24
N PRO A 316 18.67 32.55 2.00
CA PRO A 316 19.76 33.48 1.70
C PRO A 316 19.52 34.29 0.43
N LEU A 317 18.88 33.70 -0.59
CA LEU A 317 18.54 34.38 -1.85
C LEU A 317 17.41 35.40 -1.65
N CYS A 318 16.44 35.08 -0.78
CA CYS A 318 15.42 36.04 -0.36
C CYS A 318 16.07 37.25 0.34
N ARG A 319 17.04 37.02 1.22
CA ARG A 319 17.81 38.09 1.89
C ARG A 319 18.57 38.93 0.86
N GLU A 320 19.32 38.29 -0.04
CA GLU A 320 20.07 38.98 -1.09
C GLU A 320 19.16 39.86 -1.96
N TYR A 321 17.93 39.40 -2.25
CA TYR A 321 16.93 40.17 -2.98
C TYR A 321 16.47 41.41 -2.20
N ILE A 322 16.12 41.24 -0.92
CA ILE A 322 15.65 42.33 -0.05
C ILE A 322 16.73 43.39 0.14
N ASP A 323 17.99 42.98 0.30
CA ASP A 323 19.15 43.85 0.47
C ASP A 323 19.36 44.81 -0.71
N GLN A 324 18.87 44.46 -1.92
CA GLN A 324 18.93 45.38 -3.07
C GLN A 324 18.08 46.64 -2.89
N TYR A 325 17.12 46.63 -1.95
CA TYR A 325 16.18 47.72 -1.70
C TYR A 325 16.56 48.58 -0.51
N THR A 326 17.57 48.19 0.28
CA THR A 326 18.05 48.93 1.44
C THR A 326 19.52 49.30 1.30
N ARG A 327 19.95 50.31 2.06
CA ARG A 327 21.35 50.67 2.22
C ARG A 327 21.58 51.15 3.63
N ARG A 328 22.77 50.90 4.17
CA ARG A 328 23.17 51.39 5.48
C ARG A 328 23.12 52.92 5.50
N ASP A 329 22.49 53.47 6.52
CA ASP A 329 22.47 54.89 6.78
C ASP A 329 23.69 55.26 7.63
N LYS A 330 24.56 56.11 7.09
CA LYS A 330 25.83 56.46 7.75
C LYS A 330 25.65 57.40 8.95
N THR A 331 24.46 58.00 9.07
CA THR A 331 24.13 58.99 10.09
C THR A 331 23.53 58.38 11.35
N THR A 332 23.14 57.10 11.32
CA THR A 332 22.46 56.41 12.43
C THR A 332 23.15 55.09 12.74
N VAL A 333 23.34 54.77 14.02
CA VAL A 333 23.94 53.52 14.46
C VAL A 333 23.03 52.36 14.04
N ASN A 334 23.55 51.40 13.27
CA ASN A 334 22.78 50.26 12.75
C ASN A 334 21.52 50.64 11.94
N GLY A 335 21.42 51.89 11.47
CA GLY A 335 20.29 52.36 10.71
C GLY A 335 20.41 52.06 9.22
N TYR A 336 19.25 51.92 8.58
CA TYR A 336 19.11 51.64 7.16
C TYR A 336 18.08 52.58 6.55
N LYS A 337 18.18 52.77 5.23
CA LYS A 337 17.19 53.52 4.45
C LYS A 337 16.94 52.89 3.09
N PRO A 338 15.75 53.08 2.50
CA PRO A 338 15.47 52.59 1.17
C PRO A 338 16.42 53.17 0.12
N VAL A 339 16.76 52.37 -0.88
CA VAL A 339 17.47 52.84 -2.06
C VAL A 339 16.52 53.66 -2.93
N ALA A 340 16.97 54.84 -3.38
CA ALA A 340 16.15 55.77 -4.17
C ALA A 340 15.84 55.20 -5.57
N LYS A 341 16.82 54.56 -6.20
CA LYS A 341 16.68 53.89 -7.50
C LYS A 341 17.56 52.65 -7.52
N ILE A 342 16.96 51.52 -7.89
CA ILE A 342 17.66 50.26 -8.02
C ILE A 342 18.50 50.29 -9.30
N PRO A 343 19.78 49.87 -9.24
CA PRO A 343 20.58 49.66 -10.44
C PRO A 343 19.95 48.59 -11.34
N HIS A 344 19.58 48.97 -12.57
CA HIS A 344 19.08 48.04 -13.59
C HIS A 344 20.18 47.47 -14.49
N SER A 345 21.45 47.77 -14.18
CA SER A 345 22.61 47.24 -14.89
C SER A 345 22.58 45.72 -14.85
N LYS A 346 22.64 45.09 -16.03
CA LYS A 346 22.76 43.64 -16.16
C LYS A 346 24.23 43.27 -16.15
N THR A 347 24.58 42.22 -15.41
CA THR A 347 25.94 41.68 -15.37
C THR A 347 25.90 40.20 -15.73
N HIS A 348 26.92 39.74 -16.45
CA HIS A 348 27.09 38.31 -16.67
C HIS A 348 27.61 37.68 -15.38
N ARG A 349 26.96 36.61 -14.96
CA ARG A 349 27.36 35.79 -13.80
C ARG A 349 27.79 34.43 -14.34
N SER A 350 28.79 33.80 -13.74
CA SER A 350 29.37 32.54 -14.24
C SER A 350 28.42 31.33 -14.16
N ASP A 351 27.36 31.44 -13.37
CA ASP A 351 26.43 30.39 -13.00
C ASP A 351 25.03 30.55 -13.63
N ILE A 352 24.83 31.62 -14.40
CA ILE A 352 23.60 31.92 -15.15
C ILE A 352 23.97 32.31 -16.59
N VAL A 353 23.37 31.62 -17.56
CA VAL A 353 23.65 31.82 -19.00
C VAL A 353 23.28 33.22 -19.48
N LEU A 354 22.29 33.86 -18.86
CA LEU A 354 21.78 35.17 -19.23
C LEU A 354 22.38 36.28 -18.35
N ALA A 355 22.68 37.43 -18.95
CA ALA A 355 22.99 38.64 -18.20
C ALA A 355 21.75 39.12 -17.43
N VAL A 356 21.83 39.12 -16.11
CA VAL A 356 20.73 39.47 -15.19
C VAL A 356 21.09 40.69 -14.34
N SER A 357 20.09 41.45 -13.92
CA SER A 357 20.30 42.51 -12.94
C SER A 357 20.52 41.92 -11.55
N ASN A 358 21.12 42.68 -10.63
CA ASN A 358 21.32 42.22 -9.26
C ASN A 358 20.02 41.84 -8.55
N VAL A 359 18.90 42.49 -8.89
CA VAL A 359 17.57 42.13 -8.34
C VAL A 359 17.03 40.84 -8.96
N MET A 360 17.27 40.60 -10.25
CA MET A 360 16.78 39.38 -10.90
C MET A 360 17.66 38.16 -10.62
N TYR A 361 18.92 38.37 -10.21
CA TYR A 361 19.85 37.28 -9.95
C TYR A 361 19.37 36.29 -8.87
N PRO A 362 18.97 36.73 -7.66
CA PRO A 362 18.45 35.83 -6.64
C PRO A 362 17.19 35.08 -7.11
N LEU A 363 16.30 35.76 -7.85
CA LEU A 363 15.08 35.13 -8.38
C LEU A 363 15.39 34.03 -9.41
N HIS A 364 16.38 34.24 -10.27
CA HIS A 364 16.81 33.19 -11.21
C HIS A 364 17.51 32.03 -10.52
N LYS A 365 18.18 32.27 -9.38
CA LYS A 365 18.74 31.20 -8.54
C LYS A 365 17.64 30.37 -7.88
N ILE A 366 16.61 31.03 -7.34
CA ILE A 366 15.42 30.35 -6.82
C ILE A 366 14.76 29.52 -7.93
N ASN A 367 14.62 30.07 -9.14
CA ASN A 367 14.11 29.30 -10.29
C ASN A 367 14.95 28.05 -10.56
N LYS A 368 16.28 28.17 -10.52
CA LYS A 368 17.19 27.03 -10.75
C LYS A 368 17.05 25.95 -9.67
N ILE A 369 16.82 26.34 -8.41
CA ILE A 369 16.56 25.40 -7.32
C ILE A 369 15.23 24.67 -7.58
N LEU A 370 14.17 25.41 -7.92
CA LEU A 370 12.86 24.85 -8.23
C LEU A 370 12.87 23.93 -9.46
N ASP A 371 13.66 24.27 -10.48
CA ASP A 371 13.84 23.45 -11.68
C ASP A 371 14.76 22.23 -11.43
N ALA A 372 15.71 22.32 -10.49
CA ALA A 372 16.56 21.18 -10.12
C ALA A 372 15.79 20.11 -9.35
N ASP A 373 14.80 20.51 -8.56
CA ASP A 373 13.87 19.58 -7.89
C ASP A 373 12.81 19.01 -8.83
N ASN A 374 12.69 19.57 -10.04
CA ASN A 374 12.06 19.06 -11.26
C ASN A 374 10.84 18.12 -11.15
N GLY A 375 9.98 18.32 -10.15
CA GLY A 375 8.85 17.42 -9.89
C GLY A 375 9.32 15.97 -9.73
N THR A 376 10.41 15.75 -8.99
CA THR A 376 10.78 14.39 -8.57
C THR A 376 9.52 13.73 -8.04
N ASN A 377 9.15 12.63 -8.67
CA ASN A 377 8.13 11.76 -8.14
C ASN A 377 8.68 11.30 -6.80
N GLU A 378 8.31 11.96 -5.69
CA GLU A 378 8.98 11.72 -4.41
C GLU A 378 8.79 10.29 -3.95
N VAL A 379 7.71 9.64 -4.41
CA VAL A 379 7.56 8.20 -4.27
C VAL A 379 8.67 7.46 -5.03
N ALA A 380 8.99 7.82 -6.27
CA ALA A 380 10.13 7.26 -7.00
C ALA A 380 11.48 7.59 -6.36
N THR A 381 11.68 8.82 -5.85
CA THR A 381 12.89 9.22 -5.12
C THR A 381 13.06 8.33 -3.88
N MET A 382 12.02 8.22 -3.05
CA MET A 382 12.01 7.38 -1.85
C MET A 382 12.19 5.90 -2.15
N ILE A 383 11.65 5.40 -3.27
CA ILE A 383 11.89 4.02 -3.73
C ILE A 383 13.36 3.83 -4.10
N ASN A 384 13.92 4.76 -4.87
CA ASN A 384 15.31 4.68 -5.35
C ASN A 384 16.34 4.85 -4.23
N THR A 385 16.04 5.66 -3.21
CA THR A 385 16.91 5.86 -2.03
C THR A 385 16.68 4.81 -0.95
N GLY A 386 15.72 3.90 -1.13
CA GLY A 386 15.43 2.81 -0.19
C GLY A 386 14.59 3.23 1.02
N VAL A 387 14.14 4.48 1.09
CA VAL A 387 13.22 4.99 2.14
C VAL A 387 11.87 4.26 2.08
N MET A 388 11.42 3.89 0.88
CA MET A 388 10.14 3.21 0.67
C MET A 388 10.29 1.90 -0.11
N SER A 389 9.88 0.79 0.49
CA SER A 389 9.74 -0.50 -0.23
C SER A 389 8.29 -0.71 -0.69
N LYS A 390 8.08 -1.55 -1.72
CA LYS A 390 6.71 -2.03 -2.08
C LYS A 390 5.97 -2.69 -0.91
N ARG A 391 6.70 -3.19 0.10
CA ARG A 391 6.15 -3.76 1.33
C ARG A 391 5.71 -2.68 2.32
N ASN A 392 6.43 -1.55 2.38
CA ASN A 392 6.12 -0.42 3.26
C ASN A 392 4.88 0.35 2.76
N MET A 393 4.63 0.40 1.44
CA MET A 393 3.34 0.90 0.93
C MET A 393 2.13 0.04 1.34
N LYS A 394 2.33 -1.25 1.66
CA LYS A 394 1.25 -2.09 2.20
C LYS A 394 0.96 -1.81 3.69
N SER A 395 1.85 -1.17 4.44
CA SER A 395 1.55 -0.78 5.84
C SER A 395 0.74 0.51 5.92
N LEU A 396 0.88 1.42 4.94
CA LEU A 396 -0.05 2.53 4.68
C LEU A 396 -1.51 2.06 4.41
N PHE A 397 -1.72 0.75 4.27
CA PHE A 397 -3.03 0.13 4.07
C PHE A 397 -3.74 -0.25 5.38
N LYS A 398 -3.00 -0.42 6.49
CA LYS A 398 -3.63 -0.69 7.80
C LYS A 398 -4.49 0.50 8.25
N THR A 399 -4.13 1.71 7.83
CA THR A 399 -4.87 2.93 8.10
C THR A 399 -6.09 3.13 7.23
N THR A 400 -6.10 2.70 5.96
CA THR A 400 -7.34 2.70 5.15
C THR A 400 -8.34 1.63 5.56
N LYS A 401 -7.89 0.48 6.09
CA LYS A 401 -8.79 -0.52 6.66
C LYS A 401 -9.41 -0.01 7.97
N ALA A 402 -8.61 0.63 8.83
CA ALA A 402 -9.11 1.26 10.05
C ALA A 402 -10.05 2.46 9.76
N ALA A 403 -9.79 3.24 8.69
CA ALA A 403 -10.70 4.30 8.25
C ALA A 403 -12.01 3.77 7.65
N ALA A 404 -11.94 2.68 6.87
CA ALA A 404 -13.14 2.00 6.34
C ALA A 404 -13.95 1.27 7.43
N GLU A 405 -13.29 0.80 8.50
CA GLU A 405 -13.95 0.23 9.70
C GLU A 405 -14.45 1.32 10.67
N ALA A 406 -13.98 2.57 10.54
CA ALA A 406 -14.44 3.72 11.34
C ALA A 406 -15.60 4.49 10.68
N GLU A 407 -15.78 4.38 9.36
CA GLU A 407 -16.97 4.83 8.64
C GLU A 407 -18.09 3.79 8.68
N ASP A 408 -18.41 3.31 9.89
CA ASP A 408 -19.55 2.45 10.22
C ASP A 408 -20.88 3.20 9.94
N VAL A 409 -21.14 3.49 8.66
CA VAL A 409 -22.46 3.83 8.16
C VAL A 409 -23.21 2.51 8.16
N GLU A 410 -24.08 2.34 9.16
CA GLU A 410 -25.06 1.26 9.23
C GLU A 410 -25.63 1.01 7.84
N PHE A 411 -25.24 -0.13 7.26
CA PHE A 411 -25.81 -0.61 6.02
C PHE A 411 -27.19 -1.16 6.37
N ASP A 412 -28.20 -0.30 6.24
CA ASP A 412 -29.59 -0.67 6.43
C ASP A 412 -30.01 -1.66 5.33
N GLU A 413 -30.16 -2.93 5.73
CA GLU A 413 -30.55 -4.06 4.87
C GLU A 413 -31.93 -3.84 4.20
N GLU A 414 -32.72 -2.82 4.59
CA GLU A 414 -33.98 -2.47 3.93
C GLU A 414 -33.84 -1.84 2.53
N THR A 415 -32.65 -1.37 2.14
CA THR A 415 -32.50 -0.66 0.85
C THR A 415 -32.35 -1.60 -0.36
N GLN A 416 -32.07 -2.89 -0.13
CA GLN A 416 -31.83 -3.86 -1.21
C GLN A 416 -33.10 -4.60 -1.66
N GLU A 417 -34.16 -4.62 -0.85
CA GLU A 417 -35.46 -5.23 -1.23
C GLU A 417 -36.37 -4.29 -2.05
N ARG A 418 -36.13 -2.96 -2.04
CA ARG A 418 -36.92 -2.01 -2.84
C ARG A 418 -36.55 -1.93 -4.32
N PHE A 419 -35.49 -2.61 -4.77
CA PHE A 419 -35.02 -2.54 -6.16
C PHE A 419 -35.33 -3.76 -7.02
N ASN A 420 -35.98 -4.81 -6.47
CA ASN A 420 -36.24 -6.05 -7.20
C ASN A 420 -37.72 -6.42 -7.41
N GLU A 421 -38.66 -5.52 -7.12
CA GLU A 421 -40.06 -5.70 -7.53
C GLU A 421 -40.58 -4.44 -8.22
N VAL A 422 -40.63 -4.48 -9.56
CA VAL A 422 -41.86 -4.39 -10.37
C VAL A 422 -41.46 -4.07 -11.83
N ASN A 423 -41.42 -5.17 -12.59
CA ASN A 423 -41.88 -5.39 -13.96
C ASN A 423 -42.09 -4.21 -14.93
N GLU A 424 -41.46 -4.41 -16.09
CA GLU A 424 -42.03 -4.20 -17.43
C GLU A 424 -43.54 -4.42 -17.48
N ASP A 425 -44.27 -3.40 -17.90
CA ASP A 425 -45.49 -3.41 -18.73
C ASP A 425 -46.42 -2.29 -18.26
N ASP A 426 -46.39 -1.18 -19.00
CA ASP A 426 -47.55 -0.39 -19.42
C ASP A 426 -47.04 0.95 -19.98
N LEU A 427 -46.84 0.98 -21.29
CA LEU A 427 -46.89 2.22 -22.06
C LEU A 427 -48.37 2.58 -22.26
N PRO A 428 -48.81 3.79 -21.89
CA PRO A 428 -49.90 4.44 -22.58
C PRO A 428 -49.37 5.52 -23.53
N ASP A 429 -49.91 5.45 -24.74
CA ASP A 429 -49.89 6.46 -25.77
C ASP A 429 -50.08 7.87 -25.21
N THR A 430 -49.26 8.81 -25.68
CA THR A 430 -49.55 10.25 -25.56
C THR A 430 -49.91 10.77 -26.93
N ASP A 431 -51.14 10.48 -27.33
CA ASP A 431 -51.89 11.32 -28.25
C ASP A 431 -52.41 12.53 -27.47
N ASP A 432 -52.18 13.68 -28.08
CA ASP A 432 -53.06 14.83 -28.17
C ASP A 432 -53.42 15.71 -26.96
N GLU A 433 -53.37 17.00 -27.30
CA GLU A 433 -54.28 18.06 -26.89
C GLU A 433 -54.01 18.85 -25.58
N ASP A 434 -53.45 20.05 -25.82
CA ASP A 434 -54.15 21.33 -25.64
C ASP A 434 -54.17 22.08 -24.28
N PHE A 435 -53.96 23.41 -24.43
CA PHE A 435 -54.30 24.58 -23.59
C PHE A 435 -53.73 24.66 -22.15
N ASP A 436 -53.10 25.74 -21.66
CA ASP A 436 -53.11 27.18 -21.97
C ASP A 436 -51.73 27.83 -21.74
#